data_AF-A0A6N7LZW1-F1
#
_entry.id   AF-A0A6N7LZW1-F1
#
_cell.length_a   1.000
_cell.length_b   1.000
_cell.length_c   1.000
_cell.angle_alpha   90.00
_cell.angle_beta   90.00
_cell.angle_gamma   90.00
#
_symmetry.space_group_name_H-M   'P 1'
#
loop_
_entity.id
_entity.type
_entity.pdbx_description
1 polymer ?
#
loop_
_entity_poly.entity_id
_entity_poly.type
_entity_poly.pdbx_seq_one_letter_code
_entity_poly.pdbx_strand_id
1 'polypeptide(L)'
;MRQPLISMSTTVRNPERLQGFLGVLKQVEGEPFNSATQEKYQILLIKHRLYLPTKIPKQYIDLFKNSAEDITYDIAEKIFHAQKYEDPPMRGRQSVNPLNKLGFCIAKESLGTVQITRLGNLFLSDDADIGYIFFKSMLKLQLPNPLSDDFTSKQGFNVRPLIATMHLIKAVSGLTQIEFSLFVPTLTNYGKTKSYAELICKRRALKGKKEIESFDKKFLKGFYKSRTLTDEQLSNPFEYGDNLMRYFRLTKYFQIVKGPFGWWKVNLEPSRIKEIEQLLSLYDGAAMNFESLDKYIEYLTDINQPALPWESDATKSVDIIQSLIELVNSDFEGLNVDNQIKVKEKHEALTDINLADLDSKELEILINNLRAFRLEIIQLARDTKLKRNIEKLKCILA
;
A
#
# COMPACT_ATOMS: atom_id res chain seq x y z
N MET A 1 -15.01 7.84 24.11
CA MET A 1 -14.21 8.35 22.99
C MET A 1 -14.08 7.25 21.95
N ARG A 2 -14.41 7.53 20.68
CA ARG A 2 -14.16 6.59 19.58
C ARG A 2 -12.65 6.43 19.43
N GLN A 3 -12.16 5.19 19.48
CA GLN A 3 -10.75 4.87 19.23
C GLN A 3 -10.65 4.41 17.77
N PRO A 4 -10.22 5.28 16.84
CA PRO A 4 -10.22 4.95 15.43
C PRO A 4 -9.06 4.00 15.10
N LEU A 5 -9.25 3.26 14.01
CA LEU A 5 -8.24 2.40 13.43
C LEU A 5 -7.49 3.16 12.33
N ILE A 6 -6.22 2.81 12.11
CA ILE A 6 -5.47 3.27 10.95
C ILE A 6 -6.15 2.72 9.69
N SER A 7 -6.39 3.59 8.71
CA SER A 7 -6.97 3.22 7.42
C SER A 7 -6.61 4.24 6.34
N MET A 8 -6.53 3.79 5.09
CA MET A 8 -6.36 4.68 3.94
C MET A 8 -7.70 5.21 3.49
N SER A 9 -8.59 4.32 3.04
CA SER A 9 -9.96 4.65 2.64
C SER A 9 -10.77 3.36 2.51
N THR A 10 -12.03 3.38 2.92
CA THR A 10 -12.97 2.29 2.65
C THR A 10 -13.61 2.37 1.27
N THR A 11 -13.55 3.55 0.64
CA THR A 11 -14.13 3.83 -0.68
C THR A 11 -13.24 3.33 -1.81
N VAL A 12 -11.94 3.60 -1.74
CA VAL A 12 -10.96 3.17 -2.75
C VAL A 12 -10.06 2.09 -2.17
N ARG A 13 -10.55 0.84 -2.20
CA ARG A 13 -9.84 -0.31 -1.62
C ARG A 13 -8.65 -0.80 -2.46
N ASN A 14 -8.71 -0.68 -3.79
CA ASN A 14 -7.57 -0.96 -4.68
C ASN A 14 -6.82 0.36 -4.97
N PRO A 15 -5.57 0.54 -4.50
CA PRO A 15 -4.81 1.77 -4.72
C PRO A 15 -4.49 2.06 -6.19
N GLU A 16 -4.43 1.05 -7.07
CA GLU A 16 -4.19 1.27 -8.52
C GLU A 16 -5.27 2.14 -9.16
N ARG A 17 -6.50 2.11 -8.62
CA ARG A 17 -7.61 2.95 -9.11
C ARG A 17 -7.41 4.43 -8.83
N LEU A 18 -6.50 4.80 -7.92
CA LEU A 18 -6.29 6.20 -7.53
C LEU A 18 -5.82 7.06 -8.70
N GLN A 19 -5.11 6.50 -9.68
CA GLN A 19 -4.65 7.26 -10.86
C GLN A 19 -5.84 7.76 -11.68
N GLY A 20 -6.81 6.88 -11.97
CA GLY A 20 -8.05 7.28 -12.64
C GLY A 20 -8.86 8.29 -11.82
N PHE A 21 -8.96 8.09 -10.50
CA PHE A 21 -9.68 9.02 -9.61
C PHE A 21 -9.05 10.42 -9.65
N LEU A 22 -7.72 10.50 -9.57
CA LEU A 22 -6.99 11.76 -9.67
C LEU A 22 -7.14 12.39 -11.05
N GLY A 23 -7.12 11.59 -12.12
CA GLY A 23 -7.34 12.08 -13.49
C GLY A 23 -8.73 12.70 -13.69
N VAL A 24 -9.76 12.15 -13.02
CA VAL A 24 -11.09 12.77 -12.99
C VAL A 24 -11.11 14.02 -12.11
N LEU A 25 -10.45 14.01 -10.96
CA LEU A 25 -10.38 15.18 -10.07
C LEU A 25 -9.72 16.37 -10.76
N LYS A 26 -8.72 16.11 -11.62
CA LYS A 26 -8.05 17.12 -12.43
C LYS A 26 -9.00 17.90 -13.36
N GLN A 27 -10.14 17.32 -13.75
CA GLN A 27 -11.13 18.02 -14.59
C GLN A 27 -11.85 19.16 -13.85
N VAL A 28 -11.76 19.20 -12.52
CA VAL A 28 -12.34 20.27 -11.67
C VAL A 28 -11.23 21.04 -10.94
N GLU A 29 -9.98 20.94 -11.39
CA GLU A 29 -8.86 21.75 -10.87
C GLU A 29 -9.16 23.25 -11.01
N GLY A 30 -8.88 24.00 -9.95
CA GLY A 30 -9.22 25.43 -9.85
C GLY A 30 -10.64 25.72 -9.35
N GLU A 31 -11.55 24.74 -9.31
CA GLU A 31 -12.89 24.93 -8.73
C GLU A 31 -12.82 24.92 -7.19
N PRO A 32 -13.65 25.69 -6.47
CA PRO A 32 -13.74 25.62 -5.00
C PRO A 32 -14.19 24.23 -4.56
N PHE A 33 -13.52 23.59 -3.60
CA PHE A 33 -13.89 22.24 -3.13
C PHE A 33 -15.05 22.25 -2.12
N ASN A 34 -16.17 22.86 -2.52
CA ASN A 34 -17.42 22.97 -1.76
C ASN A 34 -18.40 21.82 -2.09
N SER A 35 -19.59 21.82 -1.49
CA SER A 35 -20.60 20.77 -1.70
C SER A 35 -20.93 20.50 -3.17
N ALA A 36 -21.06 21.53 -4.00
CA ALA A 36 -21.39 21.39 -5.42
C ALA A 36 -20.27 20.67 -6.19
N THR A 37 -19.01 21.09 -5.98
CA THR A 37 -17.84 20.44 -6.60
C THR A 37 -17.62 19.02 -6.08
N GLN A 38 -17.92 18.77 -4.79
CA GLN A 38 -17.85 17.45 -4.18
C GLN A 38 -18.85 16.48 -4.84
N GLU A 39 -20.10 16.90 -5.08
CA GLU A 39 -21.09 16.12 -5.82
C GLU A 39 -20.70 15.94 -7.28
N LYS A 40 -20.30 17.03 -7.96
CA LYS A 40 -19.85 17.01 -9.36
C LYS A 40 -18.70 16.03 -9.57
N TYR A 41 -17.71 16.02 -8.69
CA TYR A 41 -16.60 15.07 -8.76
C TYR A 41 -17.10 13.62 -8.67
N GLN A 42 -18.03 13.33 -7.76
CA GLN A 42 -18.59 11.98 -7.64
C GLN A 42 -19.40 11.56 -8.88
N ILE A 43 -20.14 12.50 -9.48
CA ILE A 43 -20.85 12.29 -10.75
C ILE A 43 -19.87 11.99 -11.88
N LEU A 44 -18.77 12.74 -11.98
CA LEU A 44 -17.73 12.49 -12.97
C LEU A 44 -17.08 11.10 -12.79
N LEU A 45 -16.88 10.63 -11.56
CA LEU A 45 -16.38 9.27 -11.33
C LEU A 45 -17.37 8.19 -11.86
N ILE A 46 -18.68 8.43 -11.77
CA ILE A 46 -19.70 7.55 -12.36
C ILE A 46 -19.64 7.61 -13.89
N LYS A 47 -19.59 8.83 -14.45
CA LYS A 47 -19.45 9.09 -15.90
C LYS A 47 -18.29 8.30 -16.50
N HIS A 48 -17.14 8.30 -15.83
CA HIS A 48 -15.93 7.60 -16.26
C HIS A 48 -15.86 6.12 -15.83
N ARG A 49 -16.95 5.55 -15.28
CA ARG A 49 -17.01 4.16 -14.79
C ARG A 49 -15.97 3.81 -13.72
N LEU A 50 -15.39 4.82 -13.08
CA LEU A 50 -14.44 4.66 -11.99
C LEU A 50 -15.14 4.46 -10.66
N TYR A 51 -16.45 4.68 -10.59
CA TYR A 51 -17.28 4.35 -9.43
C TYR A 51 -18.54 3.62 -9.90
N LEU A 52 -18.83 2.47 -9.29
CA LEU A 52 -20.02 1.67 -9.57
C LEU A 52 -21.10 1.94 -8.51
N PRO A 53 -22.22 2.58 -8.86
CA PRO A 53 -23.32 2.83 -7.94
C PRO A 53 -24.11 1.54 -7.65
N THR A 54 -24.77 1.48 -6.49
CA THR A 54 -25.55 0.29 -6.10
C THR A 54 -26.98 0.33 -6.64
N LYS A 55 -27.58 1.52 -6.75
CA LYS A 55 -28.95 1.70 -7.26
C LYS A 55 -28.95 2.27 -8.68
N ILE A 56 -28.76 1.43 -9.69
CA ILE A 56 -28.76 1.87 -11.10
C ILE A 56 -30.18 1.71 -11.68
N PRO A 57 -30.83 2.80 -12.19
CA PRO A 57 -32.12 2.68 -12.87
C PRO A 57 -32.07 1.69 -14.04
N LYS A 58 -33.14 0.90 -14.22
CA LYS A 58 -33.17 -0.22 -15.19
C LYS A 58 -32.71 0.15 -16.60
N GLN A 59 -33.14 1.31 -17.10
CA GLN A 59 -32.79 1.80 -18.43
C GLN A 59 -31.29 2.12 -18.63
N TYR A 60 -30.51 2.24 -17.55
CA TYR A 60 -29.08 2.53 -17.62
C TYR A 60 -28.20 1.34 -17.24
N ILE A 61 -28.77 0.19 -16.87
CA ILE A 61 -27.99 -0.98 -16.43
C ILE A 61 -27.05 -1.46 -17.55
N ASP A 62 -27.54 -1.50 -18.79
CA ASP A 62 -26.75 -2.04 -19.91
C ASP A 62 -25.60 -1.10 -20.31
N LEU A 63 -25.68 0.20 -20.02
CA LEU A 63 -24.58 1.16 -20.20
C LEU A 63 -23.35 0.81 -19.33
N PHE A 64 -23.54 0.15 -18.19
CA PHE A 64 -22.41 -0.29 -17.36
C PHE A 64 -21.81 -1.62 -17.82
N LYS A 65 -22.56 -2.40 -18.62
CA LYS A 65 -22.07 -3.66 -19.21
C LYS A 65 -21.37 -3.43 -20.54
N ASN A 66 -21.79 -2.42 -21.29
CA ASN A 66 -21.19 -2.06 -22.57
C ASN A 66 -20.11 -0.98 -22.39
N SER A 67 -18.84 -1.37 -22.50
CA SER A 67 -17.71 -0.44 -22.40
C SER A 67 -17.50 0.42 -23.65
N ALA A 68 -18.19 0.12 -24.76
CA ALA A 68 -18.07 0.86 -26.02
C ALA A 68 -18.94 2.12 -26.09
N GLU A 69 -19.96 2.23 -25.24
CA GLU A 69 -20.82 3.40 -25.16
C GLU A 69 -20.33 4.36 -24.07
N ASP A 70 -20.48 5.67 -24.26
CA ASP A 70 -20.14 6.64 -23.22
C ASP A 70 -21.33 6.94 -22.30
N ILE A 71 -21.06 7.12 -21.00
CA ILE A 71 -22.05 7.67 -20.08
C ILE A 71 -21.94 9.19 -20.15
N THR A 72 -23.03 9.89 -20.45
CA THR A 72 -23.06 11.36 -20.42
C THR A 72 -23.13 11.87 -18.99
N TYR A 73 -22.79 13.15 -18.78
CA TYR A 73 -22.90 13.76 -17.45
C TYR A 73 -24.32 13.68 -16.89
N ASP A 74 -25.33 14.05 -17.69
CA ASP A 74 -26.74 14.02 -17.29
C ASP A 74 -27.22 12.62 -16.88
N ILE A 75 -26.74 11.56 -17.56
CA ILE A 75 -27.05 10.18 -17.19
C ILE A 75 -26.38 9.83 -15.85
N ALA A 76 -25.09 10.17 -15.70
CA ALA A 76 -24.35 9.92 -14.47
C ALA A 76 -24.97 10.65 -13.26
N GLU A 77 -25.43 11.89 -13.45
CA GLU A 77 -26.12 12.69 -12.45
C GLU A 77 -27.45 12.04 -12.04
N LYS A 78 -28.27 11.61 -13.00
CA LYS A 78 -29.51 10.87 -12.72
C LYS A 78 -29.25 9.59 -11.90
N ILE A 79 -28.18 8.86 -12.22
CA ILE A 79 -27.79 7.66 -11.47
C ILE A 79 -27.30 8.02 -10.05
N PHE A 80 -26.55 9.11 -9.90
CA PHE A 80 -26.08 9.60 -8.62
C PHE A 80 -27.25 9.97 -7.69
N HIS A 81 -28.23 10.74 -8.17
CA HIS A 81 -29.39 11.10 -7.36
C HIS A 81 -30.31 9.89 -7.08
N ALA A 82 -30.36 8.89 -7.96
CA ALA A 82 -31.07 7.64 -7.71
C ALA A 82 -30.54 6.86 -6.48
N GLN A 83 -29.31 7.15 -6.03
CA GLN A 83 -28.76 6.54 -4.81
C GLN A 83 -29.51 6.99 -3.55
N LYS A 84 -30.04 8.22 -3.55
CA LYS A 84 -30.67 8.88 -2.39
C LYS A 84 -29.73 8.91 -1.17
N TYR A 85 -28.53 9.44 -1.36
CA TYR A 85 -27.57 9.62 -0.27
C TYR A 85 -28.09 10.64 0.76
N GLU A 86 -27.89 10.37 2.06
CA GLU A 86 -28.24 11.31 3.13
C GLU A 86 -27.36 12.57 3.10
N ASP A 87 -26.07 12.39 2.81
CA ASP A 87 -25.10 13.46 2.57
C ASP A 87 -24.40 13.17 1.23
N PRO A 88 -24.98 13.63 0.10
CA PRO A 88 -24.40 13.43 -1.22
C PRO A 88 -22.96 13.99 -1.37
N PRO A 89 -22.64 15.22 -0.88
CA PRO A 89 -21.28 15.75 -0.89
C PRO A 89 -20.24 14.86 -0.18
N MET A 90 -20.63 14.12 0.88
CA MET A 90 -19.73 13.18 1.58
C MET A 90 -19.08 12.18 0.63
N ARG A 91 -19.77 11.76 -0.44
CA ARG A 91 -19.23 10.78 -1.39
C ARG A 91 -18.00 11.33 -2.12
N GLY A 92 -18.06 12.57 -2.57
CA GLY A 92 -16.91 13.28 -3.15
C GLY A 92 -15.75 13.37 -2.15
N ARG A 93 -16.03 13.80 -0.91
CA ARG A 93 -15.01 13.89 0.16
C ARG A 93 -14.33 12.55 0.43
N GLN A 94 -15.10 11.45 0.49
CA GLN A 94 -14.58 10.10 0.72
C GLN A 94 -13.72 9.59 -0.46
N SER A 95 -14.08 9.95 -1.68
CA SER A 95 -13.33 9.60 -2.90
C SER A 95 -12.02 10.37 -3.03
N VAL A 96 -11.97 11.63 -2.59
CA VAL A 96 -10.75 12.47 -2.56
C VAL A 96 -9.83 12.14 -1.37
N ASN A 97 -10.38 11.70 -0.23
CA ASN A 97 -9.62 11.47 1.01
C ASN A 97 -8.28 10.73 0.84
N PRO A 98 -8.20 9.58 0.13
CA PRO A 98 -6.92 8.91 -0.07
C PRO A 98 -5.93 9.72 -0.93
N LEU A 99 -6.40 10.51 -1.90
CA LEU A 99 -5.56 11.36 -2.75
C LEU A 99 -4.92 12.50 -1.93
N ASN A 100 -5.70 13.15 -1.05
CA ASN A 100 -5.18 14.15 -0.11
C ASN A 100 -4.16 13.54 0.85
N LYS A 101 -4.46 12.37 1.45
CA LYS A 101 -3.56 11.68 2.39
C LYS A 101 -2.20 11.33 1.79
N LEU A 102 -2.16 11.07 0.48
CA LEU A 102 -0.96 10.71 -0.26
C LEU A 102 -0.24 11.92 -0.88
N GLY A 103 -0.78 13.13 -0.73
CA GLY A 103 -0.16 14.34 -1.28
C GLY A 103 -0.32 14.52 -2.78
N PHE A 104 -1.26 13.81 -3.41
CA PHE A 104 -1.50 13.92 -4.87
C PHE A 104 -2.37 15.12 -5.23
N CYS A 105 -3.19 15.60 -4.29
CA CYS A 105 -4.00 16.79 -4.47
C CYS A 105 -4.15 17.54 -3.15
N ILE A 106 -4.57 18.80 -3.24
CA ILE A 106 -5.15 19.57 -2.15
C ILE A 106 -6.59 19.86 -2.56
N ALA A 107 -7.52 19.10 -2.01
CA ALA A 107 -8.94 19.25 -2.25
C ALA A 107 -9.68 19.10 -0.91
N LYS A 108 -9.70 20.21 -0.16
CA LYS A 108 -10.34 20.31 1.15
C LYS A 108 -11.06 21.66 1.23
N GLU A 109 -12.28 21.65 1.73
CA GLU A 109 -13.14 22.84 1.79
C GLU A 109 -12.47 24.01 2.53
N SER A 110 -11.74 23.71 3.60
CA SER A 110 -11.00 24.71 4.39
C SER A 110 -9.74 25.27 3.69
N LEU A 111 -9.34 24.72 2.55
CA LEU A 111 -8.10 25.08 1.82
C LEU A 111 -8.39 25.70 0.44
N GLY A 112 -9.66 25.97 0.12
CA GLY A 112 -10.06 26.69 -1.08
C GLY A 112 -10.29 25.79 -2.29
N THR A 113 -9.56 26.05 -3.38
CA THR A 113 -9.75 25.40 -4.68
C THR A 113 -9.07 24.03 -4.75
N VAL A 114 -9.59 23.17 -5.63
CA VAL A 114 -8.95 21.90 -5.97
C VAL A 114 -7.62 22.19 -6.66
N GLN A 115 -6.55 21.58 -6.16
CA GLN A 115 -5.21 21.68 -6.73
C GLN A 115 -4.62 20.28 -6.94
N ILE A 116 -4.11 20.00 -8.13
CA ILE A 116 -3.32 18.79 -8.38
C ILE A 116 -1.85 19.14 -8.15
N THR A 117 -1.22 18.44 -7.21
CA THR A 117 0.14 18.79 -6.78
C THR A 117 1.15 18.40 -7.86
N ARG A 118 2.41 18.84 -7.73
CA ARG A 118 3.48 18.37 -8.63
C ARG A 118 3.62 16.85 -8.57
N LEU A 119 3.55 16.26 -7.37
CA LEU A 119 3.53 14.83 -7.15
C LEU A 119 2.31 14.15 -7.80
N GLY A 120 1.13 14.76 -7.71
CA GLY A 120 -0.07 14.27 -8.38
C GLY A 120 0.03 14.30 -9.91
N ASN A 121 0.60 15.37 -10.48
CA ASN A 121 0.84 15.46 -11.92
C ASN A 121 1.86 14.41 -12.40
N LEU A 122 2.92 14.16 -11.62
CA LEU A 122 3.85 13.07 -11.90
C LEU A 122 3.15 11.70 -11.86
N PHE A 123 2.28 11.48 -10.87
CA PHE A 123 1.49 10.25 -10.76
C PHE A 123 0.54 10.01 -11.96
N LEU A 124 0.12 11.06 -12.67
CA LEU A 124 -0.69 10.98 -13.88
C LEU A 124 0.12 10.83 -15.18
N SER A 125 1.44 10.94 -15.13
CA SER A 125 2.28 10.83 -16.33
C SER A 125 2.43 9.38 -16.83
N ASP A 126 2.63 9.21 -18.14
CA ASP A 126 2.74 7.89 -18.77
C ASP A 126 4.00 7.12 -18.31
N ASP A 127 5.09 7.83 -18.02
CA ASP A 127 6.38 7.25 -17.58
C ASP A 127 6.51 7.13 -16.05
N ALA A 128 5.41 7.25 -15.32
CA ALA A 128 5.43 7.23 -13.86
C ALA A 128 5.83 5.84 -13.31
N ASP A 129 6.89 5.75 -12.49
CA ASP A 129 7.06 4.61 -11.59
C ASP A 129 6.07 4.74 -10.43
N ILE A 130 4.84 4.28 -10.70
CA ILE A 130 3.72 4.25 -9.76
C ILE A 130 4.16 3.68 -8.41
N GLY A 131 4.95 2.59 -8.40
CA GLY A 131 5.37 1.95 -7.16
C GLY A 131 6.27 2.83 -6.31
N TYR A 132 7.23 3.51 -6.94
CA TYR A 132 8.16 4.42 -6.27
C TYR A 132 7.47 5.72 -5.80
N ILE A 133 6.64 6.33 -6.63
CA ILE A 133 5.83 7.52 -6.26
C ILE A 133 4.93 7.19 -5.06
N PHE A 134 4.27 6.03 -5.11
CA PHE A 134 3.42 5.56 -4.02
C PHE A 134 4.23 5.29 -2.74
N PHE A 135 5.42 4.71 -2.88
CA PHE A 135 6.32 4.49 -1.76
C PHE A 135 6.73 5.81 -1.07
N LYS A 136 7.20 6.82 -1.82
CA LYS A 136 7.52 8.15 -1.25
C LYS A 136 6.32 8.76 -0.55
N SER A 137 5.13 8.65 -1.14
CA SER A 137 3.87 9.13 -0.54
C SER A 137 3.53 8.40 0.76
N MET A 138 3.66 7.07 0.78
CA MET A 138 3.37 6.23 1.95
C MET A 138 4.39 6.40 3.09
N LEU A 139 5.63 6.79 2.81
CA LEU A 139 6.62 7.17 3.82
C LEU A 139 6.23 8.44 4.58
N LYS A 140 5.53 9.36 3.90
CA LYS A 140 5.07 10.65 4.45
C LYS A 140 3.75 10.55 5.19
N LEU A 141 2.96 9.51 4.93
CA LEU A 141 1.74 9.24 5.66
C LEU A 141 2.04 9.06 7.16
N GLN A 142 1.45 9.93 7.97
CA GLN A 142 1.58 9.90 9.43
C GLN A 142 0.24 10.18 10.11
N LEU A 143 0.15 9.75 11.36
CA LEU A 143 -0.96 10.03 12.28
C LEU A 143 -0.36 10.46 13.63
N PRO A 144 -0.61 11.68 14.13
CA PRO A 144 -1.53 12.67 13.59
C PRO A 144 -1.10 13.22 12.21
N ASN A 145 -2.10 13.51 11.39
CA ASN A 145 -1.91 14.10 10.07
C ASN A 145 -2.35 15.58 10.15
N PRO A 146 -1.48 16.57 9.90
CA PRO A 146 -1.88 17.99 9.94
C PRO A 146 -3.05 18.37 9.01
N LEU A 147 -3.34 17.57 7.97
CA LEU A 147 -4.52 17.75 7.11
C LEU A 147 -5.82 17.15 7.67
N SER A 148 -5.82 16.47 8.82
CA SER A 148 -7.00 15.81 9.38
C SER A 148 -7.00 15.83 10.90
N ASP A 149 -8.12 16.28 11.48
CA ASP A 149 -8.36 16.26 12.92
C ASP A 149 -8.94 14.92 13.41
N ASP A 150 -9.07 13.91 12.53
CA ASP A 150 -9.69 12.62 12.86
C ASP A 150 -8.80 11.74 13.76
N PHE A 151 -7.47 12.01 13.73
CA PHE A 151 -6.45 11.20 14.38
C PHE A 151 -5.52 12.09 15.19
N THR A 152 -5.81 12.30 16.46
CA THR A 152 -5.09 13.25 17.32
C THR A 152 -4.12 12.56 18.28
N SER A 153 -3.08 13.28 18.70
CA SER A 153 -2.18 12.82 19.77
C SER A 153 -2.92 12.54 21.08
N LYS A 154 -4.01 13.29 21.36
CA LYS A 154 -4.89 13.06 22.54
C LYS A 154 -5.57 11.68 22.50
N GLN A 155 -5.87 11.16 21.31
CA GLN A 155 -6.38 9.80 21.12
C GLN A 155 -5.26 8.74 21.15
N GLY A 156 -4.00 9.16 21.34
CA GLY A 156 -2.83 8.29 21.41
C GLY A 156 -2.19 7.99 20.05
N PHE A 157 -2.44 8.80 19.03
CA PHE A 157 -1.75 8.68 17.75
C PHE A 157 -0.36 9.31 17.79
N ASN A 158 0.62 8.54 17.35
CA ASN A 158 1.97 8.98 17.03
C ASN A 158 2.64 7.88 16.20
N VAL A 159 2.40 7.86 14.90
CA VAL A 159 2.82 6.76 14.04
C VAL A 159 2.92 7.17 12.57
N ARG A 160 3.97 6.69 11.90
CA ARG A 160 4.07 6.53 10.43
C ARG A 160 3.77 5.08 10.09
N PRO A 161 2.55 4.76 9.61
CA PRO A 161 2.06 3.39 9.54
C PRO A 161 2.97 2.43 8.74
N LEU A 162 3.53 2.89 7.62
CA LEU A 162 4.41 2.07 6.78
C LEU A 162 5.65 1.61 7.57
N ILE A 163 6.36 2.55 8.21
CA ILE A 163 7.59 2.30 8.97
C ILE A 163 7.31 1.45 10.21
N ALA A 164 6.27 1.78 10.99
CA ALA A 164 5.92 1.00 12.18
C ALA A 164 5.53 -0.44 11.83
N THR A 165 4.89 -0.65 10.67
CA THR A 165 4.57 -2.00 10.17
C THR A 165 5.82 -2.75 9.76
N MET A 166 6.78 -2.10 9.11
CA MET A 166 8.06 -2.71 8.75
C MET A 166 8.83 -3.17 10.01
N HIS A 167 8.92 -2.33 11.04
CA HIS A 167 9.49 -2.73 12.34
C HIS A 167 8.77 -3.93 12.95
N LEU A 168 7.43 -3.90 12.98
CA LEU A 168 6.63 -4.99 13.53
C LEU A 168 6.85 -6.31 12.78
N ILE A 169 6.80 -6.27 11.45
CA ILE A 169 7.03 -7.44 10.59
C ILE A 169 8.45 -7.98 10.80
N LYS A 170 9.47 -7.11 10.86
CA LYS A 170 10.86 -7.52 11.13
C LYS A 170 10.99 -8.21 12.48
N ALA A 171 10.33 -7.69 13.52
CA ALA A 171 10.38 -8.24 14.88
C ALA A 171 9.72 -9.64 15.02
N VAL A 172 8.75 -9.99 14.16
CA VAL A 172 8.01 -11.26 14.24
C VAL A 172 8.16 -12.15 13.00
N SER A 173 9.10 -11.79 12.11
CA SER A 173 9.40 -12.47 10.84
C SER A 173 8.16 -12.69 9.96
N GLY A 174 7.36 -11.64 9.73
CA GLY A 174 6.14 -11.67 8.93
C GLY A 174 4.86 -11.92 9.73
N LEU A 175 3.71 -11.61 9.13
CA LEU A 175 2.37 -11.65 9.75
C LEU A 175 1.42 -12.47 8.88
N THR A 176 0.61 -13.35 9.46
CA THR A 176 -0.54 -13.92 8.74
C THR A 176 -1.55 -12.82 8.39
N GLN A 177 -2.47 -13.07 7.45
CA GLN A 177 -3.53 -12.10 7.13
C GLN A 177 -4.32 -11.66 8.38
N ILE A 178 -4.66 -12.60 9.26
CA ILE A 178 -5.40 -12.30 10.50
C ILE A 178 -4.56 -11.42 11.43
N GLU A 179 -3.28 -11.77 11.62
CA GLU A 179 -2.37 -10.98 12.46
C GLU A 179 -2.17 -9.58 11.88
N PHE A 180 -1.97 -9.45 10.57
CA PHE A 180 -1.84 -8.15 9.90
C PHE A 180 -3.09 -7.30 10.17
N SER A 181 -4.27 -7.85 9.90
CA SER A 181 -5.54 -7.16 10.09
C SER A 181 -5.86 -6.80 11.53
N LEU A 182 -5.41 -7.61 12.49
CA LEU A 182 -5.68 -7.34 13.90
C LEU A 182 -4.71 -6.30 14.47
N PHE A 183 -3.42 -6.44 14.20
CA PHE A 183 -2.36 -5.70 14.87
C PHE A 183 -1.88 -4.46 14.13
N VAL A 184 -1.95 -4.42 12.79
CA VAL A 184 -1.46 -3.26 12.03
C VAL A 184 -2.42 -2.06 12.12
N PRO A 185 -3.73 -2.20 11.86
CA PRO A 185 -4.68 -1.09 11.99
C PRO A 185 -4.82 -0.54 13.41
N THR A 186 -4.44 -1.33 14.42
CA THR A 186 -4.52 -0.96 15.85
C THR A 186 -3.21 -0.41 16.41
N LEU A 187 -2.09 -0.47 15.66
CA LEU A 187 -0.79 0.07 16.05
C LEU A 187 -0.74 1.60 15.89
N THR A 188 -1.53 2.32 16.70
CA THR A 188 -1.67 3.79 16.60
C THR A 188 -0.46 4.57 17.12
N ASN A 189 0.48 3.91 17.79
CA ASN A 189 1.66 4.53 18.38
C ASN A 189 2.89 3.64 18.18
N TYR A 190 3.93 4.19 17.55
CA TYR A 190 5.15 3.45 17.21
C TYR A 190 5.86 2.85 18.45
N GLY A 191 5.77 3.52 19.61
CA GLY A 191 6.37 3.05 20.86
C GLY A 191 5.77 1.73 21.37
N LYS A 192 4.65 1.27 20.80
CA LYS A 192 4.01 -0.01 21.12
C LYS A 192 4.48 -1.16 20.22
N THR A 193 5.39 -0.93 19.28
CA THR A 193 5.81 -1.97 18.32
C THR A 193 6.35 -3.22 19.02
N LYS A 194 7.19 -3.05 20.05
CA LYS A 194 7.72 -4.17 20.85
C LYS A 194 6.62 -4.95 21.58
N SER A 195 5.71 -4.25 22.26
CA SER A 195 4.61 -4.92 22.98
C SER A 195 3.63 -5.61 22.03
N TYR A 196 3.44 -5.08 20.82
CA TYR A 196 2.65 -5.73 19.77
C TYR A 196 3.34 -7.01 19.26
N ALA A 197 4.66 -6.99 19.09
CA ALA A 197 5.42 -8.20 18.76
C ALA A 197 5.26 -9.29 19.82
N GLU A 198 5.32 -8.92 21.10
CA GLU A 198 5.06 -9.85 22.23
C GLU A 198 3.63 -10.41 22.22
N LEU A 199 2.63 -9.58 21.90
CA LEU A 199 1.23 -10.02 21.78
C LEU A 199 1.05 -11.02 20.63
N ILE A 200 1.70 -10.79 19.49
CA ILE A 200 1.70 -11.73 18.37
C ILE A 200 2.33 -13.06 18.77
N CYS A 201 3.49 -13.05 19.43
CA CYS A 201 4.13 -14.27 19.92
C CYS A 201 3.23 -15.03 20.90
N LYS A 202 2.57 -14.34 21.83
CA LYS A 202 1.58 -14.93 22.75
C LYS A 202 0.42 -15.56 21.99
N ARG A 203 -0.13 -14.85 20.99
CA ARG A 203 -1.22 -15.37 20.14
C ARG A 203 -0.80 -16.64 19.39
N ARG A 204 0.42 -16.68 18.83
CA ARG A 204 0.97 -17.83 18.09
C ARG A 204 1.22 -19.06 18.97
N ALA A 205 1.44 -18.88 20.26
CA ALA A 205 1.62 -19.99 21.20
C ALA A 205 0.30 -20.71 21.55
N LEU A 206 -0.86 -20.08 21.29
CA LEU A 206 -2.18 -20.68 21.50
C LEU A 206 -2.47 -21.71 20.41
N LYS A 207 -3.06 -22.85 20.81
CA LYS A 207 -3.37 -23.96 19.88
C LYS A 207 -4.87 -24.10 19.64
N GLY A 208 -5.71 -23.72 20.62
CA GLY A 208 -7.16 -23.86 20.52
C GLY A 208 -7.82 -22.70 19.78
N LYS A 209 -8.70 -23.00 18.81
CA LYS A 209 -9.49 -21.97 18.10
C LYS A 209 -10.24 -21.03 19.07
N LYS A 210 -10.89 -21.58 20.10
CA LYS A 210 -11.61 -20.79 21.12
C LYS A 210 -10.67 -19.91 21.95
N GLU A 211 -9.46 -20.37 22.24
CA GLU A 211 -8.45 -19.61 22.99
C GLU A 211 -7.97 -18.42 22.16
N ILE A 212 -7.68 -18.64 20.87
CA ILE A 212 -7.29 -17.60 19.92
C ILE A 212 -8.41 -16.56 19.78
N GLU A 213 -9.66 -16.99 19.58
CA GLU A 213 -10.81 -16.08 19.48
C GLU A 213 -11.01 -15.27 20.77
N SER A 214 -10.82 -15.89 21.94
CA SER A 214 -10.89 -15.21 23.24
C SER A 214 -9.78 -14.18 23.40
N PHE A 215 -8.55 -14.53 22.98
CA PHE A 215 -7.42 -13.62 22.95
C PHE A 215 -7.68 -12.42 22.05
N ASP A 216 -8.12 -12.65 20.81
CA ASP A 216 -8.39 -11.60 19.82
C ASP A 216 -9.48 -10.64 20.34
N LYS A 217 -10.56 -11.17 20.93
CA LYS A 217 -11.60 -10.36 21.58
C LYS A 217 -11.06 -9.57 22.78
N LYS A 218 -10.23 -10.17 23.64
CA LYS A 218 -9.63 -9.48 24.78
C LYS A 218 -8.71 -8.35 24.34
N PHE A 219 -7.90 -8.59 23.31
CA PHE A 219 -7.06 -7.57 22.68
C PHE A 219 -7.89 -6.39 22.17
N LEU A 220 -8.93 -6.65 21.37
CA LEU A 220 -9.80 -5.60 20.83
C LEU A 220 -10.55 -4.84 21.93
N LYS A 221 -11.03 -5.51 22.98
CA LYS A 221 -11.62 -4.84 24.16
C LYS A 221 -10.65 -3.88 24.82
N GLY A 222 -9.39 -4.28 24.96
CA GLY A 222 -8.32 -3.42 25.46
C GLY A 222 -8.04 -2.23 24.54
N PHE A 223 -7.99 -2.47 23.22
CA PHE A 223 -7.79 -1.42 22.23
C PHE A 223 -8.92 -0.38 22.23
N TYR A 224 -10.17 -0.82 22.12
CA TYR A 224 -11.34 0.08 22.10
C TYR A 224 -11.72 0.61 23.48
N LYS A 225 -11.05 0.16 24.54
CA LYS A 225 -11.37 0.46 25.95
C LYS A 225 -12.84 0.17 26.28
N SER A 226 -13.33 -0.98 25.81
CA SER A 226 -14.75 -1.38 25.92
C SER A 226 -14.92 -2.74 26.59
N ARG A 227 -16.03 -2.90 27.33
CA ARG A 227 -16.39 -4.18 27.98
C ARG A 227 -17.00 -5.18 26.99
N THR A 228 -17.77 -4.67 26.04
CA THR A 228 -18.43 -5.41 24.95
C THR A 228 -17.94 -4.87 23.60
N LEU A 229 -17.93 -5.72 22.57
CA LEU A 229 -17.56 -5.31 21.22
C LEU A 229 -18.80 -5.32 20.35
N THR A 230 -18.97 -4.30 19.52
CA THR A 230 -19.97 -4.32 18.45
C THR A 230 -19.49 -5.17 17.28
N ASP A 231 -20.40 -5.53 16.37
CA ASP A 231 -20.05 -6.28 15.16
C ASP A 231 -19.08 -5.51 14.27
N GLU A 232 -19.19 -4.17 14.22
CA GLU A 232 -18.25 -3.31 13.50
C GLU A 232 -16.87 -3.31 14.18
N GLN A 233 -16.80 -3.30 15.51
CA GLN A 233 -15.52 -3.37 16.22
C GLN A 233 -14.79 -4.69 15.99
N LEU A 234 -15.53 -5.77 15.72
CA LEU A 234 -15.00 -7.09 15.37
C LEU A 234 -14.58 -7.17 13.90
N SER A 235 -15.34 -6.57 12.99
CA SER A 235 -15.12 -6.71 11.53
C SER A 235 -14.22 -5.63 10.92
N ASN A 236 -14.29 -4.37 11.37
CA ASN A 236 -13.52 -3.25 10.80
C ASN A 236 -12.00 -3.47 10.77
N PRO A 237 -11.34 -4.09 11.79
CA PRO A 237 -9.91 -4.38 11.70
C PRO A 237 -9.55 -5.19 10.45
N PHE A 238 -10.41 -6.13 10.05
CA PHE A 238 -10.20 -6.96 8.86
C PHE A 238 -10.38 -6.20 7.57
N GLU A 239 -11.41 -5.35 7.48
CA GLU A 239 -11.61 -4.51 6.31
C GLU A 239 -10.47 -3.50 6.11
N TYR A 240 -10.06 -2.83 7.19
CA TYR A 240 -9.04 -1.80 7.13
C TYR A 240 -7.65 -2.40 7.00
N GLY A 241 -7.42 -3.56 7.60
CA GLY A 241 -6.21 -4.37 7.42
C GLY A 241 -6.02 -4.79 5.98
N ASP A 242 -7.05 -5.32 5.32
CA ASP A 242 -6.98 -5.67 3.91
C ASP A 242 -6.71 -4.44 3.04
N ASN A 243 -7.38 -3.32 3.32
CA ASN A 243 -7.15 -2.07 2.61
C ASN A 243 -5.70 -1.57 2.77
N LEU A 244 -5.18 -1.50 3.99
CA LEU A 244 -3.79 -1.10 4.26
C LEU A 244 -2.80 -2.04 3.58
N MET A 245 -3.03 -3.35 3.64
CA MET A 245 -2.17 -4.35 3.00
C MET A 245 -2.06 -4.11 1.49
N ARG A 246 -3.17 -3.81 0.80
CA ARG A 246 -3.15 -3.50 -0.64
C ARG A 246 -2.29 -2.27 -0.94
N TYR A 247 -2.44 -1.20 -0.15
CA TYR A 247 -1.65 0.03 -0.29
C TYR A 247 -0.17 -0.21 -0.02
N PHE A 248 0.17 -0.95 1.03
CA PHE A 248 1.56 -1.30 1.35
C PHE A 248 2.19 -2.16 0.25
N ARG A 249 1.45 -3.10 -0.32
CA ARG A 249 1.97 -3.93 -1.43
C ARG A 249 2.29 -3.13 -2.69
N LEU A 250 1.53 -2.08 -3.00
CA LEU A 250 1.79 -1.24 -4.18
C LEU A 250 3.16 -0.53 -4.08
N THR A 251 3.70 -0.34 -2.86
CA THR A 251 5.05 0.19 -2.66
C THR A 251 6.17 -0.74 -3.12
N LYS A 252 5.88 -2.03 -3.36
CA LYS A 252 6.85 -3.10 -3.67
C LYS A 252 7.82 -3.46 -2.51
N TYR A 253 7.62 -2.94 -1.29
CA TYR A 253 8.41 -3.30 -0.10
C TYR A 253 7.82 -4.45 0.74
N PHE A 254 6.65 -4.94 0.35
CA PHE A 254 5.95 -6.03 1.03
C PHE A 254 5.59 -7.12 0.01
N GLN A 255 5.79 -8.37 0.41
CA GLN A 255 5.41 -9.54 -0.38
C GLN A 255 4.37 -10.39 0.33
N ILE A 256 3.66 -11.19 -0.45
CA ILE A 256 2.76 -12.23 0.04
C ILE A 256 3.41 -13.58 -0.22
N VAL A 257 3.81 -14.25 0.86
CA VAL A 257 4.29 -15.63 0.83
C VAL A 257 3.09 -16.55 0.96
N LYS A 258 2.84 -17.38 -0.05
CA LYS A 258 1.77 -18.38 -0.05
C LYS A 258 2.31 -19.75 0.36
N GLY A 259 1.67 -20.36 1.34
CA GLY A 259 1.92 -21.74 1.74
C GLY A 259 1.21 -22.76 0.82
N PRO A 260 1.58 -24.04 0.93
CA PRO A 260 1.03 -25.11 0.10
C PRO A 260 -0.48 -25.33 0.28
N PHE A 261 -1.05 -24.93 1.42
CA PHE A 261 -2.48 -25.08 1.75
C PHE A 261 -3.26 -23.77 1.65
N GLY A 262 -2.78 -22.80 0.86
CA GLY A 262 -3.50 -21.55 0.58
C GLY A 262 -3.43 -20.50 1.70
N TRP A 263 -2.81 -20.80 2.84
CA TRP A 263 -2.49 -19.76 3.82
C TRP A 263 -1.45 -18.80 3.25
N TRP A 264 -1.50 -17.56 3.70
CA TRP A 264 -0.73 -16.46 3.18
C TRP A 264 -0.20 -15.61 4.33
N LYS A 265 1.06 -15.22 4.18
CA LYS A 265 1.81 -14.43 5.15
C LYS A 265 2.36 -13.19 4.46
N VAL A 266 2.09 -12.03 5.05
CA VAL A 266 2.67 -10.75 4.67
C VAL A 266 4.09 -10.70 5.23
N ASN A 267 5.06 -10.45 4.36
CA ASN A 267 6.47 -10.34 4.74
C ASN A 267 7.11 -9.12 4.06
N LEU A 268 8.31 -8.75 4.47
CA LEU A 268 9.12 -7.76 3.76
C LEU A 268 9.64 -8.36 2.45
N GLU A 269 9.75 -7.53 1.41
CA GLU A 269 10.31 -7.94 0.11
C GLU A 269 11.83 -8.19 0.24
N PRO A 270 12.33 -9.41 -0.02
CA PRO A 270 13.74 -9.74 0.14
C PRO A 270 14.64 -8.90 -0.76
N SER A 271 14.21 -8.60 -1.99
CA SER A 271 14.98 -7.73 -2.91
C SER A 271 15.01 -6.26 -2.50
N ARG A 272 14.36 -5.91 -1.39
CA ARG A 272 14.30 -4.57 -0.80
C ARG A 272 14.81 -4.57 0.65
N ILE A 273 15.34 -5.70 1.14
CA ILE A 273 15.63 -5.83 2.57
C ILE A 273 16.64 -4.79 3.04
N LYS A 274 17.72 -4.56 2.28
CA LYS A 274 18.75 -3.62 2.68
C LYS A 274 18.26 -2.17 2.69
N GLU A 275 17.44 -1.77 1.72
CA GLU A 275 16.75 -0.47 1.74
C GLU A 275 15.88 -0.34 2.98
N ILE A 276 15.11 -1.38 3.33
CA ILE A 276 14.29 -1.39 4.55
C ILE A 276 15.17 -1.21 5.78
N GLU A 277 16.29 -1.93 5.89
CA GLU A 277 17.19 -1.78 7.04
C GLU A 277 17.75 -0.37 7.16
N GLN A 278 18.16 0.22 6.04
CA GLN A 278 18.62 1.60 6.01
C GLN A 278 17.50 2.56 6.45
N LEU A 279 16.26 2.40 5.98
CA LEU A 279 15.11 3.19 6.44
C LEU A 279 14.85 3.03 7.94
N LEU A 280 14.83 1.79 8.44
CA LEU A 280 14.51 1.48 9.84
C LEU A 280 15.59 1.93 10.81
N SER A 281 16.83 2.13 10.32
CA SER A 281 17.91 2.76 11.09
C SER A 281 17.71 4.26 11.30
N LEU A 282 17.01 4.92 10.37
CA LEU A 282 16.73 6.36 10.44
C LEU A 282 15.37 6.68 11.07
N TYR A 283 14.40 5.78 10.92
CA TYR A 283 13.02 6.02 11.28
C TYR A 283 12.51 4.94 12.22
N ASP A 284 12.19 5.34 13.44
CA ASP A 284 11.53 4.51 14.47
C ASP A 284 10.02 4.33 14.23
N GLY A 285 9.45 5.12 13.32
CA GLY A 285 8.03 5.14 13.02
C GLY A 285 7.25 6.22 13.75
N ALA A 286 7.88 7.15 14.47
CA ALA A 286 7.22 8.32 15.03
C ALA A 286 6.69 9.26 13.92
N ALA A 287 5.58 9.95 14.19
CA ALA A 287 5.11 11.05 13.35
C ALA A 287 6.04 12.26 13.48
N MET A 288 6.24 13.00 12.39
CA MET A 288 7.04 14.23 12.40
C MET A 288 6.19 15.42 12.87
N ASN A 289 6.83 16.36 13.55
CA ASN A 289 6.23 17.65 13.90
C ASN A 289 6.53 18.66 12.79
N PHE A 290 5.54 19.49 12.47
CA PHE A 290 5.66 20.57 11.50
C PHE A 290 5.25 21.88 12.15
N GLU A 291 5.94 22.96 11.80
CA GLU A 291 5.70 24.30 12.34
C GLU A 291 4.33 24.85 11.93
N SER A 292 3.88 24.50 10.72
CA SER A 292 2.60 24.93 10.16
C SER A 292 2.01 23.89 9.22
N LEU A 293 0.74 24.06 8.87
CA LEU A 293 0.08 23.25 7.85
C LEU A 293 0.76 23.39 6.48
N ASP A 294 1.17 24.61 6.11
CA ASP A 294 1.84 24.87 4.83
C ASP A 294 3.17 24.11 4.73
N LYS A 295 3.97 24.09 5.81
CA LYS A 295 5.21 23.31 5.85
C LYS A 295 4.96 21.81 5.73
N TYR A 296 3.87 21.32 6.30
CA TYR A 296 3.46 19.94 6.10
C TYR A 296 3.04 19.67 4.64
N ILE A 297 2.30 20.58 4.01
CA ILE A 297 1.88 20.44 2.61
C ILE A 297 3.09 20.48 1.67
N GLU A 298 4.04 21.40 1.88
CA GLU A 298 5.31 21.44 1.13
C GLU A 298 6.02 20.08 1.20
N TYR A 299 6.19 19.52 2.40
CA TYR A 299 6.79 18.19 2.58
C TYR A 299 5.97 17.07 1.93
N LEU A 300 4.65 17.05 2.17
CA LEU A 300 3.75 16.02 1.69
C LEU A 300 3.70 15.94 0.16
N THR A 301 3.88 17.07 -0.52
CA THR A 301 3.76 17.17 -1.99
C THR A 301 5.08 17.12 -2.74
N ASP A 302 6.22 17.10 -2.04
CA ASP A 302 7.55 16.98 -2.65
C ASP A 302 7.92 15.51 -2.91
N ILE A 303 8.19 15.16 -4.17
CA ILE A 303 8.64 13.81 -4.56
C ILE A 303 10.04 13.50 -4.02
N ASN A 304 10.89 14.51 -3.79
CA ASN A 304 12.24 14.30 -3.29
C ASN A 304 12.27 14.04 -1.78
N GLN A 305 11.11 14.14 -1.11
CA GLN A 305 10.98 13.93 0.33
C GLN A 305 10.25 12.61 0.67
N PRO A 306 10.65 11.92 1.74
CA PRO A 306 11.92 12.12 2.44
C PRO A 306 13.11 11.70 1.55
N ALA A 307 14.26 12.36 1.70
CA ALA A 307 15.49 11.92 1.05
C ALA A 307 15.84 10.49 1.52
N LEU A 308 16.08 9.58 0.56
CA LEU A 308 16.40 8.19 0.89
C LEU A 308 17.92 8.00 0.98
N PRO A 309 18.42 7.13 1.87
CA PRO A 309 19.86 6.95 2.07
C PRO A 309 20.64 6.67 0.78
N TRP A 310 20.09 5.80 -0.07
CA TRP A 310 20.68 5.39 -1.34
C TRP A 310 20.51 6.39 -2.49
N GLU A 311 19.71 7.45 -2.31
CA GLU A 311 19.63 8.54 -3.28
C GLU A 311 20.79 9.53 -3.12
N SER A 312 21.33 9.66 -1.90
CA SER A 312 22.36 10.65 -1.57
C SER A 312 23.75 10.06 -1.31
N ASP A 313 23.83 8.76 -1.02
CA ASP A 313 25.07 8.09 -0.63
C ASP A 313 25.27 6.82 -1.46
N ALA A 314 26.24 6.85 -2.37
CA ALA A 314 26.55 5.73 -3.26
C ALA A 314 26.91 4.45 -2.48
N THR A 315 27.51 4.57 -1.28
CA THR A 315 27.84 3.40 -0.46
C THR A 315 26.59 2.64 -0.02
N LYS A 316 25.46 3.35 0.18
CA LYS A 316 24.16 2.74 0.49
C LYS A 316 23.58 2.00 -0.70
N SER A 317 23.83 2.46 -1.92
CA SER A 317 23.47 1.72 -3.14
C SER A 317 24.32 0.47 -3.33
N VAL A 318 25.63 0.55 -3.04
CA VAL A 318 26.53 -0.61 -3.05
C VAL A 318 26.05 -1.69 -2.07
N ASP A 319 25.70 -1.32 -0.84
CA ASP A 319 25.12 -2.23 0.16
C ASP A 319 23.89 -2.98 -0.39
N ILE A 320 23.02 -2.26 -1.12
CA ILE A 320 21.80 -2.83 -1.72
C ILE A 320 22.16 -3.82 -2.82
N ILE A 321 23.11 -3.46 -3.69
CA ILE A 321 23.56 -4.32 -4.79
C ILE A 321 24.17 -5.61 -4.26
N GLN A 322 25.04 -5.53 -3.25
CA GLN A 322 25.65 -6.71 -2.63
C GLN A 322 24.58 -7.65 -2.06
N SER A 323 23.61 -7.11 -1.31
CA SER A 323 22.49 -7.89 -0.79
C SER A 323 21.62 -8.52 -1.90
N LEU A 324 21.45 -7.82 -3.03
CA LEU A 324 20.73 -8.34 -4.20
C LEU A 324 21.52 -9.44 -4.91
N ILE A 325 22.84 -9.31 -5.06
CA ILE A 325 23.71 -10.32 -5.66
C ILE A 325 23.66 -11.61 -4.82
N GLU A 326 23.78 -11.52 -3.50
CA GLU A 326 23.66 -12.69 -2.60
C GLU A 326 22.32 -13.41 -2.80
N LEU A 327 21.23 -12.64 -2.88
CA LEU A 327 19.89 -13.17 -3.08
C LEU A 327 19.72 -13.82 -4.46
N VAL A 328 20.23 -13.18 -5.51
CA VAL A 328 20.23 -13.69 -6.89
C VAL A 328 21.06 -14.98 -7.00
N ASN A 329 22.23 -15.03 -6.36
CA ASN A 329 23.07 -16.22 -6.31
C ASN A 329 22.34 -17.38 -5.65
N SER A 330 21.70 -17.15 -4.50
CA SER A 330 20.90 -18.18 -3.83
C SER A 330 19.73 -18.68 -4.68
N ASP A 331 19.01 -17.77 -5.36
CA ASP A 331 17.91 -18.13 -6.25
C ASP A 331 18.42 -18.90 -7.50
N PHE A 332 19.58 -18.53 -8.04
CA PHE A 332 20.24 -19.20 -9.18
C PHE A 332 20.75 -20.61 -8.82
N GLU A 333 21.40 -20.77 -7.68
CA GLU A 333 21.84 -22.07 -7.15
C GLU A 333 20.66 -23.02 -6.91
N GLY A 334 19.47 -22.47 -6.60
CA GLY A 334 18.23 -23.22 -6.45
C GLY A 334 17.58 -23.70 -7.76
N LEU A 335 18.06 -23.25 -8.92
CA LEU A 335 17.58 -23.72 -10.22
C LEU A 335 18.07 -25.15 -10.52
N ASN A 336 17.40 -25.83 -11.47
CA ASN A 336 17.95 -27.04 -12.06
C ASN A 336 19.07 -26.71 -13.06
N VAL A 337 19.93 -27.70 -13.35
CA VAL A 337 21.10 -27.55 -14.24
C VAL A 337 20.75 -26.91 -15.58
N ASP A 338 19.67 -27.37 -16.23
CA ASP A 338 19.26 -26.85 -17.54
C ASP A 338 18.93 -25.36 -17.51
N ASN A 339 18.25 -24.87 -16.46
CA ASN A 339 17.94 -23.46 -16.36
C ASN A 339 19.14 -22.64 -15.89
N GLN A 340 20.02 -23.20 -15.07
CA GLN A 340 21.31 -22.54 -14.75
C GLN A 340 22.09 -22.26 -16.01
N ILE A 341 22.26 -23.26 -16.90
CA ILE A 341 22.96 -23.09 -18.18
C ILE A 341 22.33 -21.98 -19.03
N LYS A 342 21.00 -21.92 -19.11
CA LYS A 342 20.27 -20.93 -19.92
C LYS A 342 20.53 -19.48 -19.49
N VAL A 343 20.68 -19.24 -18.19
CA VAL A 343 20.80 -17.89 -17.65
C VAL A 343 22.20 -17.56 -17.12
N LYS A 344 23.16 -18.48 -17.28
CA LYS A 344 24.51 -18.39 -16.72
C LYS A 344 25.24 -17.12 -17.17
N GLU A 345 25.28 -16.85 -18.47
CA GLU A 345 25.98 -15.68 -19.03
C GLU A 345 25.43 -14.37 -18.45
N LYS A 346 24.10 -14.26 -18.37
CA LYS A 346 23.42 -13.09 -17.79
C LYS A 346 23.62 -12.98 -16.29
N HIS A 347 23.67 -14.11 -15.58
CA HIS A 347 23.98 -14.18 -14.16
C HIS A 347 25.38 -13.63 -13.89
N GLU A 348 26.41 -14.19 -14.52
CA GLU A 348 27.81 -13.76 -14.39
C GLU A 348 27.96 -12.28 -14.76
N ALA A 349 27.34 -11.83 -15.86
CA ALA A 349 27.39 -10.42 -16.28
C ALA A 349 26.78 -9.43 -15.28
N LEU A 350 25.87 -9.87 -14.41
CA LEU A 350 25.22 -9.02 -13.41
C LEU A 350 25.83 -9.15 -12.01
N THR A 351 26.49 -10.26 -11.70
CA THR A 351 27.04 -10.52 -10.36
C THR A 351 28.54 -10.27 -10.26
N ASP A 352 29.28 -10.41 -11.36
CA ASP A 352 30.74 -10.34 -11.37
C ASP A 352 31.22 -8.95 -11.81
N ILE A 353 30.61 -7.91 -11.23
CA ILE A 353 30.86 -6.50 -11.56
C ILE A 353 31.74 -5.84 -10.49
N ASN A 354 32.74 -5.07 -10.92
CA ASN A 354 33.46 -4.15 -10.02
C ASN A 354 32.63 -2.91 -9.72
N LEU A 355 32.03 -2.84 -8.53
CA LEU A 355 31.16 -1.74 -8.13
C LEU A 355 31.91 -0.42 -7.90
N ALA A 356 33.24 -0.45 -7.73
CA ALA A 356 34.03 0.74 -7.44
C ALA A 356 34.08 1.75 -8.62
N ASP A 357 33.84 1.28 -9.84
CA ASP A 357 33.94 2.08 -11.06
C ASP A 357 32.61 2.69 -11.50
N LEU A 358 31.51 2.36 -10.80
CA LEU A 358 30.15 2.76 -11.20
C LEU A 358 29.72 4.08 -10.57
N ASP A 359 29.14 4.96 -11.37
CA ASP A 359 28.47 6.17 -10.88
C ASP A 359 27.07 5.88 -10.30
N SER A 360 26.44 6.87 -9.67
CA SER A 360 25.12 6.71 -9.04
C SER A 360 24.02 6.22 -9.99
N LYS A 361 24.06 6.62 -11.25
CA LYS A 361 23.07 6.23 -12.26
C LYS A 361 23.31 4.79 -12.71
N GLU A 362 24.57 4.41 -12.89
CA GLU A 362 24.95 3.03 -13.21
C GLU A 362 24.59 2.06 -12.08
N LEU A 363 24.80 2.47 -10.82
CA LEU A 363 24.36 1.70 -9.64
C LEU A 363 22.83 1.51 -9.63
N GLU A 364 22.06 2.56 -9.92
CA GLU A 364 20.59 2.48 -10.01
C GLU A 364 20.14 1.51 -11.11
N ILE A 365 20.76 1.61 -12.30
CA ILE A 365 20.50 0.70 -13.43
C ILE A 365 20.80 -0.75 -13.03
N LEU A 366 21.94 -1.00 -12.38
CA LEU A 366 22.32 -2.33 -11.93
C LEU A 366 21.33 -2.90 -10.91
N ILE A 367 20.90 -2.10 -9.93
CA ILE A 367 19.87 -2.49 -8.95
C ILE A 367 18.58 -2.94 -9.68
N ASN A 368 18.15 -2.18 -10.68
CA ASN A 368 16.94 -2.51 -11.45
C ASN A 368 17.12 -3.77 -12.29
N ASN A 369 18.28 -3.93 -12.94
CA ASN A 369 18.62 -5.12 -13.72
C ASN A 369 18.68 -6.39 -12.86
N LEU A 370 19.31 -6.33 -11.68
CA LEU A 370 19.35 -7.45 -10.72
C LEU A 370 17.95 -7.85 -10.27
N ARG A 371 17.07 -6.89 -9.97
CA ARG A 371 15.67 -7.18 -9.58
C ARG A 371 14.88 -7.80 -10.73
N ALA A 372 15.03 -7.27 -11.95
CA ALA A 372 14.38 -7.82 -13.13
C ALA A 372 14.86 -9.26 -13.42
N PHE A 373 16.16 -9.49 -13.33
CA PHE A 373 16.76 -10.81 -13.51
C PHE A 373 16.33 -11.81 -12.44
N ARG A 374 16.24 -11.37 -11.18
CA ARG A 374 15.70 -12.22 -10.11
C ARG A 374 14.28 -12.69 -10.40
N LEU A 375 13.42 -11.83 -10.92
CA LEU A 375 12.05 -12.21 -11.30
C LEU A 375 12.04 -13.26 -12.41
N GLU A 376 12.96 -13.16 -13.38
CA GLU A 376 13.17 -14.15 -14.43
C GLU A 376 13.57 -15.52 -13.84
N ILE A 377 14.57 -15.55 -12.94
CA ILE A 377 14.99 -16.77 -12.23
C ILE A 377 13.83 -17.40 -11.47
N ILE A 378 13.09 -16.61 -10.69
CA ILE A 378 11.93 -17.09 -9.92
C ILE A 378 10.86 -17.69 -10.84
N GLN A 379 10.65 -17.10 -12.02
CA GLN A 379 9.68 -17.62 -12.98
C GLN A 379 10.15 -18.96 -13.58
N LEU A 380 11.42 -19.09 -13.95
CA LEU A 380 11.99 -20.36 -14.43
C LEU A 380 11.87 -21.48 -13.39
N ALA A 381 12.12 -21.18 -12.12
CA ALA A 381 11.95 -22.12 -11.02
C ALA A 381 10.47 -22.58 -10.89
N ARG A 382 9.52 -21.64 -11.00
CA ARG A 382 8.08 -21.93 -10.96
C ARG A 382 7.65 -22.81 -12.14
N ASP A 383 8.09 -22.50 -13.35
CA ASP A 383 7.74 -23.25 -14.56
C ASP A 383 8.25 -24.69 -14.47
N THR A 384 9.47 -24.88 -13.97
CA THR A 384 10.05 -26.21 -13.74
C THR A 384 9.24 -27.02 -12.72
N LYS A 385 8.85 -26.39 -11.62
CA LYS A 385 8.00 -27.02 -10.60
C LYS A 385 6.63 -27.39 -11.16
N LEU A 386 6.03 -26.52 -11.98
CA LEU A 386 4.74 -26.75 -12.61
C LEU A 386 4.79 -27.94 -13.59
N LYS A 387 5.79 -27.98 -14.47
CA LYS A 387 6.02 -29.10 -15.40
C LYS A 387 6.16 -30.42 -14.63
N ARG A 388 6.97 -30.46 -13.56
CA ARG A 388 7.13 -31.66 -12.73
C ARG A 388 5.80 -32.10 -12.09
N ASN A 389 4.99 -31.16 -11.62
CA ASN A 389 3.69 -31.48 -11.03
C ASN A 389 2.70 -32.03 -12.07
N ILE A 390 2.71 -31.49 -13.29
CA ILE A 390 1.90 -31.98 -14.41
C ILE A 390 2.29 -33.43 -14.74
N GLU A 391 3.58 -33.72 -14.85
CA GLU A 391 4.04 -35.10 -15.13
C GLU A 391 3.66 -36.07 -14.01
N LYS A 392 3.80 -35.67 -12.74
CA LYS A 392 3.32 -36.49 -11.61
C LYS A 392 1.82 -36.78 -11.67
N LEU A 393 1.01 -35.79 -12.04
CA LEU A 393 -0.43 -35.97 -12.19
C LEU A 393 -0.76 -36.94 -13.33
N LYS A 394 -0.05 -36.86 -14.46
CA LYS A 394 -0.20 -37.82 -15.55
C LYS A 394 0.10 -39.25 -15.11
N CYS A 395 1.17 -39.46 -14.32
CA CYS A 395 1.51 -40.79 -13.79
C CYS A 395 0.51 -41.33 -12.76
N ILE A 396 -0.30 -40.47 -12.12
CA ILE A 396 -1.34 -40.90 -11.17
C ILE A 396 -2.65 -41.24 -11.91
N LEU A 397 -2.88 -40.59 -13.06
CA LEU A 397 -4.09 -40.77 -13.87
C LEU A 397 -3.97 -41.86 -14.94
N ALA A 398 -2.75 -42.29 -15.26
CA ALA A 398 -2.44 -43.48 -16.06
C ALA A 398 -2.37 -44.70 -15.15
#